data_AF-A0A8I1QQ68-F1
#
_entry.id   AF-A0A8I1QQ68-F1
#
_cell.length_a   1.000
_cell.length_b   1.000
_cell.length_c   1.000
_cell.angle_alpha   90.00
_cell.angle_beta   90.00
_cell.angle_gamma   90.00
#
_symmetry.space_group_name_H-M   'P 1'
#
loop_
_entity.id
_entity.type
_entity.pdbx_description
1 polymer ?
#
loop_
_entity_poly.entity_id
_entity_poly.type
_entity_poly.pdbx_seq_one_letter_code
_entity_poly.pdbx_strand_id
1 'polypeptide(L)'
;MNDEEHIAQFGEDVFRYCYAAPFAKDDVALAALLWASIAREMAIGPKARWISRIHIADLQKRLVLTAYDDRGMDVAGPDRLALLPLYRKFNAWLLDYDGAAMDAEFAG
;
A
#
# COMPACT_ATOMS: atom_id res chain seq x y z
N MET A 1 6.64 14.99 14.17
CA MET A 1 7.83 15.66 13.62
C MET A 1 7.36 17.07 13.34
N ASN A 2 7.97 18.07 13.97
CA ASN A 2 7.42 19.43 14.02
C ASN A 2 8.09 20.22 12.89
N ASP A 3 7.39 20.36 11.77
CA ASP A 3 7.97 20.84 10.52
C ASP A 3 7.56 22.31 10.29
N GLU A 4 8.27 23.25 10.90
CA GLU A 4 8.15 24.68 10.55
C GLU A 4 8.44 24.92 9.06
N GLU A 5 9.20 24.02 8.41
CA GLU A 5 9.45 24.04 6.96
C GLU A 5 8.23 23.63 6.11
N HIS A 6 7.27 22.88 6.65
CA HIS A 6 6.12 22.36 5.88
C HIS A 6 4.97 23.38 5.74
N ILE A 7 4.91 24.37 6.64
CA ILE A 7 3.90 25.44 6.64
C ILE A 7 4.08 26.38 5.43
N ALA A 8 5.32 26.62 5.01
CA ALA A 8 5.63 27.55 3.93
C ALA A 8 5.16 27.07 2.54
N GLN A 9 4.95 25.77 2.34
CA GLN A 9 4.67 25.21 1.03
C GLN A 9 3.18 25.01 0.72
N PHE A 10 2.32 24.83 1.74
CA PHE A 10 0.92 24.43 1.53
C PHE A 10 -0.13 25.30 2.22
N GLY A 11 0.26 26.31 3.02
CA GLY A 11 -0.66 27.30 3.59
C GLY A 11 -1.66 26.79 4.64
N GLU A 12 -1.71 25.48 4.90
CA GLU A 12 -2.50 24.85 5.95
C GLU A 12 -1.75 23.65 6.55
N ASP A 13 -1.90 23.44 7.86
CA ASP A 13 -1.40 22.25 8.53
C ASP A 13 -2.23 21.03 8.10
N VAL A 14 -1.70 20.24 7.16
CA VAL A 14 -2.29 18.94 6.82
C VAL A 14 -1.93 17.93 7.92
N PHE A 15 -2.76 17.86 8.96
CA PHE A 15 -2.66 16.81 9.96
C PHE A 15 -3.12 15.47 9.37
N ARG A 16 -2.17 14.58 9.05
CA ARG A 16 -2.48 13.19 8.73
C ARG A 16 -2.54 12.38 10.01
N TYR A 17 -3.75 12.05 10.45
CA TYR A 17 -3.97 11.09 11.51
C TYR A 17 -3.92 9.66 10.96
N CYS A 18 -2.99 8.86 11.47
CA CYS A 18 -2.89 7.44 11.16
C CYS A 18 -3.35 6.62 12.37
N TYR A 19 -4.36 5.77 12.17
CA TYR A 19 -4.79 4.79 13.16
C TYR A 19 -4.26 3.41 12.75
N ALA A 20 -3.76 2.64 13.72
CA ALA A 20 -3.34 1.26 13.51
C ALA A 20 -4.14 0.37 14.45
N ALA A 21 -4.69 -0.72 13.92
CA ALA A 21 -5.41 -1.72 14.68
C ALA A 21 -5.03 -3.12 14.19
N PRO A 22 -4.81 -4.10 15.09
CA PRO A 22 -4.71 -5.48 14.69
C PRO A 22 -6.05 -5.98 14.15
N PHE A 23 -6.01 -6.96 13.25
CA PHE A 23 -7.19 -7.63 12.72
C PHE A 23 -6.96 -9.13 12.67
N ALA A 24 -8.05 -9.91 12.58
CA ALA A 24 -7.94 -11.36 12.45
C ALA A 24 -7.31 -11.72 11.11
N LYS A 25 -6.33 -12.65 11.11
CA LYS A 25 -5.67 -13.11 9.88
C LYS A 25 -6.45 -14.25 9.23
N ASP A 26 -7.74 -14.05 9.03
CA ASP A 26 -8.64 -14.95 8.31
C ASP A 26 -9.09 -14.34 6.98
N ASP A 27 -9.61 -15.20 6.10
CA ASP A 27 -10.00 -14.79 4.75
C ASP A 27 -11.15 -13.78 4.76
N VAL A 28 -12.01 -13.80 5.77
CA VAL A 28 -13.16 -12.90 5.89
C VAL A 28 -12.69 -11.48 6.22
N ALA A 29 -11.84 -11.33 7.23
CA ALA A 29 -11.27 -10.05 7.62
C ALA A 29 -10.36 -9.48 6.53
N LEU A 30 -9.57 -10.33 5.88
CA LEU A 30 -8.71 -9.91 4.76
C LEU A 30 -9.54 -9.44 3.56
N ALA A 31 -10.56 -10.20 3.16
CA ALA A 31 -11.46 -9.81 2.08
C ALA A 31 -12.19 -8.50 2.39
N ALA A 32 -12.63 -8.29 3.64
CA ALA A 32 -13.28 -7.05 4.07
C ALA A 32 -12.33 -5.84 3.97
N LEU A 33 -11.06 -5.98 4.36
CA LEU A 33 -10.06 -4.92 4.25
C LEU A 33 -9.69 -4.61 2.80
N LEU A 34 -9.53 -5.64 1.96
CA LEU A 34 -9.28 -5.48 0.53
C LEU A 34 -10.48 -4.80 -0.15
N TRP A 35 -11.70 -5.24 0.14
CA TRP A 35 -12.93 -4.59 -0.33
C TRP A 35 -12.98 -3.12 0.08
N ALA A 36 -12.74 -2.81 1.36
CA ALA A 36 -12.75 -1.44 1.86
C ALA A 36 -11.70 -0.55 1.17
N SER A 37 -10.58 -1.14 0.74
CA SER A 37 -9.52 -0.45 0.00
C SER A 37 -9.93 -0.17 -1.45
N ILE A 38 -10.38 -1.21 -2.17
CA ILE A 38 -10.67 -1.19 -3.61
C ILE A 38 -11.99 -0.48 -3.93
N ALA A 39 -13.07 -0.76 -3.19
CA ALA A 39 -14.39 -0.21 -3.45
C ALA A 39 -14.42 1.33 -3.35
N ARG A 40 -13.42 1.93 -2.69
CA ARG A 40 -13.28 3.38 -2.57
C ARG A 40 -12.97 4.05 -3.92
N GLU A 41 -12.08 3.45 -4.72
CA GLU A 41 -11.66 3.98 -6.03
C GLU A 41 -12.62 3.55 -7.16
N MET A 42 -13.56 2.63 -6.89
CA MET A 42 -14.50 2.09 -7.87
C MET A 42 -15.93 2.63 -7.69
N ALA A 43 -16.80 2.52 -8.69
CA ALA A 43 -18.23 2.90 -8.58
C ALA A 43 -19.12 1.85 -7.90
N ILE A 44 -18.57 1.06 -6.97
CA ILE A 44 -19.25 -0.06 -6.28
C ILE A 44 -19.39 0.22 -4.78
N GLY A 45 -20.39 -0.37 -4.13
CA GLY A 45 -20.65 -0.21 -2.69
C GLY A 45 -20.84 -1.55 -1.97
N PRO A 46 -20.69 -1.61 -0.65
CA PRO A 46 -20.50 -0.50 0.30
C PRO A 46 -19.08 0.09 0.30
N LYS A 47 -18.92 1.35 0.74
CA LYS A 47 -17.62 2.06 0.80
C LYS A 47 -17.32 2.60 2.21
N ALA A 48 -16.08 2.44 2.65
CA ALA A 48 -15.58 3.04 3.89
C ALA A 48 -15.27 4.54 3.69
N ARG A 49 -16.31 5.38 3.58
CA ARG A 49 -16.20 6.81 3.19
C ARG A 49 -15.32 7.67 4.11
N TRP A 50 -15.12 7.27 5.36
CA TRP A 50 -14.36 8.02 6.37
C TRP A 50 -12.87 7.66 6.40
N ILE A 51 -12.46 6.65 5.65
CA ILE A 51 -11.08 6.16 5.63
C ILE A 51 -10.46 6.55 4.29
N SER A 52 -9.47 7.44 4.32
CA SER A 52 -8.82 7.95 3.12
C SER A 52 -7.89 6.94 2.46
N ARG A 53 -7.27 6.05 3.22
CA ARG A 53 -6.39 5.00 2.71
C ARG A 53 -6.22 3.91 3.76
N ILE A 54 -6.14 2.66 3.31
CA ILE A 54 -5.88 1.50 4.16
C ILE A 54 -4.52 0.94 3.77
N HIS A 55 -3.67 0.74 4.76
CA HIS A 55 -2.39 0.05 4.62
C HIS A 55 -2.45 -1.23 5.44
N ILE A 56 -2.20 -2.38 4.80
CA ILE A 56 -2.14 -3.68 5.48
C ILE A 56 -0.67 -3.97 5.76
N ALA A 57 -0.29 -4.03 7.04
CA ALA A 57 1.09 -4.25 7.44
C ALA A 57 1.31 -5.67 7.99
N ASP A 58 2.28 -6.39 7.43
CA ASP A 58 2.85 -7.60 8.03
C ASP A 58 4.13 -7.20 8.78
N LEU A 59 4.01 -6.98 10.08
CA LEU A 59 5.12 -6.50 10.92
C LEU A 59 6.25 -7.54 11.04
N GLN A 60 5.94 -8.83 10.96
CA GLN A 60 6.95 -9.89 11.02
C GLN A 60 7.81 -9.90 9.76
N LYS A 61 7.17 -9.71 8.59
CA LYS A 61 7.88 -9.61 7.31
C LYS A 61 8.39 -8.20 7.00
N ARG A 62 8.01 -7.21 7.82
CA ARG A 62 8.29 -5.78 7.60
C ARG A 62 7.79 -5.28 6.25
N LEU A 63 6.60 -5.74 5.85
CA LEU A 63 5.97 -5.36 4.59
C LEU A 63 4.71 -4.54 4.84
N VAL A 64 4.46 -3.57 3.95
CA VAL A 64 3.21 -2.81 3.92
C VAL A 64 2.62 -2.91 2.52
N LEU A 65 1.31 -3.19 2.45
CA LEU A 65 0.55 -3.37 1.23
C LEU A 65 -0.55 -2.32 1.14
N THR A 66 -0.72 -1.74 -0.04
CA THR A 66 -1.73 -0.72 -0.30
C THR A 66 -2.45 -1.02 -1.61
N ALA A 67 -3.68 -1.52 -1.54
CA ALA A 67 -4.50 -1.79 -2.71
C ALA A 67 -5.33 -0.55 -3.07
N TYR A 68 -5.45 -0.26 -4.38
CA TYR A 68 -6.16 0.93 -4.84
C TYR A 68 -7.37 0.56 -5.73
N ASP A 69 -7.20 -0.27 -6.75
CA ASP A 69 -8.27 -0.64 -7.68
C ASP A 69 -7.94 -1.95 -8.44
N ASP A 70 -8.56 -2.14 -9.60
CA ASP A 70 -8.34 -3.28 -10.50
C ASP A 70 -6.97 -3.25 -11.20
N ARG A 71 -6.22 -2.14 -11.12
CA ARG A 71 -4.85 -2.04 -11.62
C ARG A 71 -3.83 -2.66 -10.67
N GLY A 72 -4.20 -2.88 -9.40
CA GLY A 72 -3.40 -3.62 -8.44
C GLY A 72 -3.12 -2.88 -7.13
N MET A 73 -1.90 -3.08 -6.62
CA MET A 73 -1.48 -2.65 -5.29
C MET A 73 0.03 -2.38 -5.24
N ASP A 74 0.43 -1.51 -4.33
CA ASP A 74 1.83 -1.31 -3.99
C ASP A 74 2.22 -2.19 -2.81
N VAL A 75 3.44 -2.72 -2.85
CA VAL A 75 4.08 -3.36 -1.70
C VAL A 75 5.40 -2.67 -1.40
N ALA A 76 5.54 -2.17 -0.17
CA ALA A 76 6.74 -1.54 0.33
C ALA A 76 7.41 -2.41 1.39
N GLY A 77 8.74 -2.42 1.37
CA GLY A 77 9.59 -3.11 2.33
C GLY A 77 10.80 -2.24 2.69
N PRO A 78 11.59 -2.64 3.70
CA PRO A 78 12.73 -1.85 4.16
C PRO A 78 13.89 -1.80 3.16
N ASP A 79 14.00 -2.79 2.28
CA ASP A 79 15.09 -2.94 1.32
C ASP A 79 14.69 -3.88 0.18
N ARG A 80 15.59 -3.98 -0.82
CA ARG A 80 15.45 -4.87 -1.97
C ARG A 80 15.27 -6.34 -1.56
N LEU A 81 16.02 -6.82 -0.55
CA LEU A 81 16.00 -8.22 -0.14
C LEU A 81 14.64 -8.63 0.43
N ALA A 82 13.97 -7.71 1.14
CA ALA A 82 12.61 -7.93 1.62
C ALA A 82 11.58 -8.08 0.48
N LEU A 83 11.78 -7.38 -0.64
CA LEU A 83 10.87 -7.39 -1.79
C LEU A 83 11.19 -8.47 -2.82
N LEU A 84 12.44 -8.94 -2.90
CA LEU A 84 12.91 -9.89 -3.90
C LEU A 84 12.07 -11.19 -4.00
N PRO A 85 11.61 -11.82 -2.90
CA PRO A 85 10.76 -13.00 -3.00
C PRO A 85 9.41 -12.71 -3.67
N LEU A 86 8.84 -11.54 -3.43
CA LEU A 86 7.59 -11.10 -4.05
C LEU A 86 7.81 -10.76 -5.52
N TYR A 87 8.88 -10.02 -5.81
CA TYR A 87 9.28 -9.69 -7.19
C TYR A 87 9.37 -10.97 -8.03
N ARG A 88 10.14 -11.97 -7.58
CA ARG A 88 10.30 -13.24 -8.30
C ARG A 88 8.99 -14.02 -8.46
N LYS A 89 8.15 -14.02 -7.42
CA LYS A 89 6.89 -14.79 -7.42
C LYS A 89 5.82 -14.16 -8.31
N PHE A 90 5.73 -12.83 -8.33
CA PHE A 90 4.67 -12.08 -8.99
C PHE A 90 5.17 -11.26 -10.18
N ASN A 91 6.37 -11.54 -10.70
CA ASN A 91 6.97 -10.83 -11.82
C ASN A 91 6.03 -10.76 -13.03
N ALA A 92 5.34 -11.87 -13.34
CA ALA A 92 4.38 -11.95 -14.44
C ALA A 92 3.10 -11.09 -14.25
N TRP A 93 2.91 -10.49 -13.06
CA TRP A 93 1.78 -9.59 -12.77
C TRP A 93 2.19 -8.12 -12.84
N LEU A 94 3.48 -7.82 -12.99
CA LEU A 94 3.97 -6.46 -13.11
C LEU A 94 3.63 -5.89 -14.50
N LEU A 95 3.38 -4.58 -14.53
CA LEU A 95 3.18 -3.86 -15.78
C LEU A 95 4.53 -3.66 -16.49
N ASP A 96 4.54 -3.76 -17.81
CA ASP A 96 5.77 -3.68 -18.61
C ASP A 96 6.47 -2.31 -18.55
N TYR A 97 5.76 -1.26 -18.13
CA TYR A 97 6.24 0.13 -18.19
C TYR A 97 7.59 0.34 -17.48
N ASP A 98 7.74 -0.21 -16.28
CA ASP A 98 8.97 -0.11 -15.47
C ASP A 98 9.76 -1.43 -15.39
N GLY A 99 9.40 -2.45 -16.19
CA GLY A 99 9.95 -3.80 -16.08
C GLY A 99 11.47 -3.85 -16.15
N ALA A 100 12.08 -3.16 -17.12
CA ALA A 100 13.54 -3.13 -17.27
C ALA A 100 14.26 -2.44 -16.10
N ALA A 101 13.66 -1.39 -15.52
CA ALA A 101 14.22 -0.71 -14.36
C ALA A 101 14.12 -1.60 -13.11
N MET A 102 13.01 -2.30 -12.94
CA MET A 102 12.84 -3.28 -11.87
C MET A 102 13.81 -4.45 -12.02
N ASP A 103 13.97 -5.01 -13.22
CA ASP A 103 14.94 -6.07 -13.48
C ASP A 103 16.37 -5.65 -13.12
N ALA A 104 16.76 -4.43 -13.48
CA ALA A 104 18.08 -3.90 -13.12
C ALA A 104 18.25 -3.76 -11.60
N GLU A 105 17.23 -3.28 -10.88
CA GLU A 105 17.26 -3.16 -9.42
C GLU A 105 17.37 -4.54 -8.75
N PHE A 106 16.61 -5.53 -9.24
CA PHE A 106 16.51 -6.88 -8.67
C PHE A 106 17.52 -7.91 -9.23
N ALA A 107 18.41 -7.52 -10.16
CA ALA A 107 19.43 -8.40 -10.75
C ALA A 107 20.60 -8.72 -9.81
N GLY A 108 20.79 -7.95 -8.72
CA GLY A 108 21.90 -8.08 -7.78
C GLY A 108 21.65 -8.99 -6.58
#